data_AF-A0A8F3BZP2-F1
#
_entry.id   AF-A0A8F3BZP2-F1
#
_cell.length_a   1.000
_cell.length_b   1.000
_cell.length_c   1.000
_cell.angle_alpha   90.00
_cell.angle_beta   90.00
_cell.angle_gamma   90.00
#
_symmetry.space_group_name_H-M   'P 1'
#
loop_
_entity.id
_entity.type
_entity.pdbx_description
1 polymer ?
#
loop_
_entity_poly.entity_id
_entity_poly.type
_entity_poly.pdbx_seq_one_letter_code
_entity_poly.pdbx_strand_id
1 'polypeptide(L)'
;MNLFEVAHFVPEKPMYEQGLILLPHLATLGWGVGPGGEVVDTFPYFVSGVLHLISSAVLGFGGIYHALLGPETLEESFPFFGYVWKDRNKMTTILGIHLILLGIGAFLLVFKALYFGGVYDTWAPGGGDVRKITNLTLSPSIIFGYLLKSPFGGEGWIVSVDDLEDIIGGHVWLGSICILGGIWHILTKPFAWARRALVWSGEAYLSYSLAAISVFGFIACCFVWFNNTAYPSE
;
A
#
# COMPACT_ATOMS: atom_id res chain seq x y z
N MET A 1 -1.53 -11.40 -14.92
CA MET A 1 -0.08 -11.22 -14.78
C MET A 1 0.53 -12.20 -13.78
N ASN A 2 0.12 -12.23 -12.49
CA ASN A 2 0.73 -13.15 -11.50
C ASN A 2 0.76 -14.64 -11.96
N LEU A 3 -0.38 -15.22 -12.34
CA LEU A 3 -0.41 -16.60 -12.85
C LEU A 3 0.43 -16.83 -14.12
N PHE A 4 0.66 -15.78 -14.91
CA PHE A 4 1.53 -15.86 -16.08
C PHE A 4 3.00 -15.94 -15.64
N GLU A 5 3.42 -15.14 -14.67
CA GLU A 5 4.76 -15.23 -14.06
C GLU A 5 4.98 -16.62 -13.43
N VAL A 6 4.02 -17.13 -12.65
CA VAL A 6 4.08 -18.48 -12.07
C VAL A 6 4.26 -19.55 -13.14
N ALA A 7 3.55 -19.45 -14.27
CA ALA A 7 3.63 -20.44 -15.35
C ALA A 7 4.96 -20.41 -16.13
N HIS A 8 5.69 -19.29 -16.11
CA HIS A 8 6.97 -19.12 -16.81
C HIS A 8 8.18 -19.15 -15.85
N PHE A 9 7.94 -19.33 -14.55
CA PHE A 9 8.98 -19.32 -13.55
C PHE A 9 9.84 -20.60 -13.62
N VAL A 10 11.15 -20.41 -13.68
CA VAL A 10 12.18 -21.44 -13.63
C VAL A 10 12.93 -21.29 -12.30
N PRO A 11 12.72 -22.18 -11.31
CA PRO A 11 13.28 -22.04 -9.95
C PRO A 11 14.80 -22.02 -9.89
N GLU A 12 15.48 -22.65 -10.86
CA GLU A 12 16.94 -22.72 -10.90
C GLU A 12 17.61 -21.42 -11.39
N LYS A 13 16.82 -20.41 -11.76
CA LYS A 13 17.30 -19.10 -12.22
C LYS A 13 16.89 -18.00 -11.24
N PRO A 14 17.72 -16.97 -11.05
CA PRO A 14 17.32 -15.80 -10.28
C PRO A 14 16.04 -15.15 -10.84
N MET A 15 15.21 -14.55 -9.97
CA MET A 15 13.95 -13.94 -10.41
C MET A 15 14.18 -12.76 -11.36
N TYR A 16 15.22 -11.97 -11.11
CA TYR A 16 15.54 -10.78 -11.89
C TYR A 16 15.99 -11.08 -13.34
N GLU A 17 16.45 -12.30 -13.63
CA GLU A 17 16.82 -12.71 -15.00
C GLU A 17 15.63 -13.13 -15.86
N GLN A 18 14.44 -13.27 -15.24
CA GLN A 18 13.25 -13.85 -15.87
C GLN A 18 12.18 -12.80 -16.22
N GLY A 19 12.45 -11.52 -15.98
CA GLY A 19 11.50 -10.43 -16.24
C GLY A 19 10.27 -10.47 -15.33
N LEU A 20 10.44 -10.97 -14.10
CA LEU A 20 9.38 -11.08 -13.11
C LEU A 20 9.31 -9.80 -12.28
N ILE A 21 8.10 -9.31 -12.05
CA ILE A 21 7.89 -8.11 -11.22
C ILE A 21 6.89 -8.36 -10.10
N LEU A 22 6.02 -9.37 -10.18
CA LEU A 22 5.04 -9.67 -9.13
C LEU A 22 5.56 -10.72 -8.15
N LEU A 23 6.25 -11.77 -8.62
CA LEU A 23 6.83 -12.79 -7.73
C LEU A 23 7.83 -12.18 -6.73
N PRO A 24 8.72 -11.24 -7.12
CA PRO A 24 9.57 -10.55 -6.15
C PRO A 24 8.78 -9.86 -5.04
N HIS A 25 7.66 -9.20 -5.33
CA HIS A 25 6.83 -8.55 -4.30
C HIS A 25 6.22 -9.57 -3.32
N LEU A 26 5.85 -10.77 -3.79
CA LEU A 26 5.35 -11.84 -2.92
C LEU A 26 6.48 -12.46 -2.08
N ALA A 27 7.66 -12.61 -2.66
CA ALA A 27 8.87 -13.07 -1.98
C ALA A 27 9.32 -12.10 -0.88
N THR A 28 9.30 -10.79 -1.13
CA THR A 28 9.61 -9.76 -0.11
C THR A 28 8.69 -9.88 1.10
N LEU A 29 7.43 -10.27 0.91
CA LEU A 29 6.48 -10.54 2.00
C LEU A 29 6.76 -11.87 2.73
N GLY A 30 7.84 -12.56 2.40
CA GLY A 30 8.28 -13.82 3.01
C GLY A 30 7.44 -15.02 2.58
N TRP A 31 6.78 -14.98 1.41
CA TRP A 31 6.06 -16.13 0.87
C TRP A 31 6.93 -16.89 -0.12
N GLY A 32 7.02 -18.21 0.07
CA GLY A 32 7.65 -19.10 -0.90
C GLY A 32 9.18 -19.04 -0.96
N VAL A 33 9.83 -18.21 -0.13
CA VAL A 33 11.28 -18.05 -0.07
C VAL A 33 11.86 -18.46 1.28
N GLY A 34 13.13 -18.85 1.27
CA GLY A 34 13.95 -19.15 2.44
C GLY A 34 15.29 -18.43 2.43
N PRO A 35 16.34 -19.01 3.05
CA PRO A 35 17.66 -18.40 3.12
C PRO A 35 18.25 -18.06 1.75
N GLY A 36 18.88 -16.88 1.64
CA GLY A 36 19.46 -16.34 0.42
C GLY A 36 18.47 -15.99 -0.68
N GLY A 37 17.16 -15.94 -0.38
CA GLY A 37 16.11 -15.66 -1.36
C GLY A 37 15.73 -16.87 -2.23
N GLU A 38 16.21 -18.07 -1.88
CA GLU A 38 15.89 -19.30 -2.62
C GLU A 38 14.38 -19.59 -2.56
N VAL A 39 13.77 -19.88 -3.71
CA VAL A 39 12.36 -20.25 -3.78
C VAL A 39 12.18 -21.70 -3.35
N VAL A 40 11.54 -21.89 -2.20
CA VAL A 40 11.28 -23.20 -1.58
C VAL A 40 9.87 -23.73 -1.86
N ASP A 41 8.92 -22.84 -2.17
CA ASP A 41 7.53 -23.22 -2.48
C ASP A 41 6.85 -22.19 -3.38
N THR A 42 6.32 -22.62 -4.53
CA THR A 42 5.60 -21.75 -5.48
C THR A 42 4.10 -21.69 -5.24
N PHE A 43 3.56 -22.54 -4.35
CA PHE A 43 2.13 -22.59 -4.07
C PHE A 43 1.54 -21.27 -3.54
N PRO A 44 2.21 -20.51 -2.63
CA PRO A 44 1.71 -19.20 -2.20
C PRO A 44 1.54 -18.20 -3.36
N TYR A 45 2.42 -18.25 -4.36
CA TYR A 45 2.33 -17.39 -5.55
C TYR A 45 1.11 -17.73 -6.39
N PHE A 46 0.88 -19.04 -6.60
CA PHE A 46 -0.30 -19.55 -7.29
C PHE A 46 -1.59 -19.15 -6.57
N VAL A 47 -1.65 -19.36 -5.24
CA VAL A 47 -2.81 -18.99 -4.40
C VAL A 47 -3.13 -17.51 -4.56
N SER A 48 -2.12 -16.64 -4.46
CA SER A 48 -2.30 -15.20 -4.68
C SER A 48 -2.90 -14.91 -6.06
N GLY A 49 -2.37 -15.53 -7.11
CA GLY A 49 -2.84 -15.33 -8.48
C GLY A 49 -4.31 -15.76 -8.68
N VAL A 50 -4.68 -16.92 -8.14
CA VAL A 50 -6.06 -17.44 -8.23
C VAL A 50 -7.04 -16.56 -7.44
N LEU A 51 -6.71 -16.20 -6.20
CA LEU A 51 -7.60 -15.37 -5.37
C LEU A 51 -7.88 -14.02 -6.02
N HIS A 52 -6.85 -13.36 -6.58
CA HIS A 52 -7.03 -12.09 -7.29
C HIS A 52 -7.86 -12.26 -8.56
N LEU A 53 -7.64 -13.33 -9.34
CA LEU A 53 -8.41 -13.60 -10.56
C LEU A 53 -9.89 -13.81 -10.24
N ILE A 54 -10.22 -14.65 -9.26
CA ILE A 54 -11.62 -14.90 -8.87
C ILE A 54 -12.26 -13.62 -8.30
N SER A 55 -11.55 -12.87 -7.46
CA SER A 55 -12.06 -11.61 -6.90
C SER A 55 -12.36 -10.57 -7.99
N SER A 56 -11.54 -10.51 -9.04
CA SER A 56 -11.75 -9.60 -10.17
C SER A 56 -13.07 -9.87 -10.91
N ALA A 57 -13.53 -11.13 -10.97
CA ALA A 57 -14.81 -11.46 -11.58
C ALA A 57 -15.99 -10.88 -10.78
N VAL A 58 -15.91 -10.93 -9.45
CA VAL A 58 -16.92 -10.34 -8.55
C VAL A 58 -16.96 -8.82 -8.71
N LEU A 59 -15.80 -8.17 -8.75
CA LEU A 59 -15.70 -6.73 -8.98
C LEU A 59 -16.23 -6.33 -10.36
N GLY A 60 -15.86 -7.07 -11.40
CA GLY A 60 -16.33 -6.85 -12.77
C GLY A 60 -17.85 -7.01 -12.90
N PHE A 61 -18.42 -8.03 -12.24
CA PHE A 61 -19.87 -8.23 -12.20
C PHE A 61 -20.60 -7.05 -11.56
N GLY A 62 -20.14 -6.61 -10.38
CA GLY A 62 -20.70 -5.43 -9.72
C GLY A 62 -20.57 -4.16 -10.56
N GLY A 63 -19.42 -3.98 -11.23
CA GLY A 63 -19.17 -2.86 -12.13
C GLY A 63 -20.13 -2.83 -13.32
N ILE A 64 -20.33 -3.96 -14.00
CA ILE A 64 -21.28 -4.08 -15.14
C ILE A 64 -22.71 -3.81 -14.68
N TYR A 65 -23.10 -4.40 -13.55
CA TYR A 65 -24.43 -4.17 -12.97
C TYR A 65 -24.66 -2.67 -12.71
N HIS A 66 -23.77 -2.01 -11.98
CA HIS A 66 -23.93 -0.60 -11.64
C HIS A 66 -23.77 0.35 -12.83
N ALA A 67 -23.09 -0.06 -13.90
CA ALA A 67 -22.94 0.77 -15.10
C ALA A 67 -24.13 0.65 -16.08
N LEU A 68 -24.82 -0.50 -16.13
CA LEU A 68 -25.82 -0.78 -17.18
C LEU A 68 -27.24 -1.05 -16.67
N LEU A 69 -27.40 -1.56 -15.45
CA LEU A 69 -28.68 -2.09 -14.93
C LEU A 69 -29.14 -1.38 -13.66
N GLY A 70 -28.20 -0.99 -12.81
CA GLY A 70 -28.47 -0.25 -11.59
C GLY A 70 -29.05 1.15 -11.86
N PRO A 71 -29.54 1.84 -10.82
CA PRO A 71 -30.05 3.19 -10.97
C PRO A 71 -28.94 4.16 -11.39
N GLU A 72 -29.25 5.09 -12.30
CA GLU A 72 -28.30 6.11 -12.79
C GLU A 72 -27.87 7.10 -11.69
N THR A 73 -28.76 7.37 -10.75
CA THR A 73 -28.54 8.25 -9.60
C THR A 73 -28.93 7.53 -8.31
N LEU A 74 -28.32 7.90 -7.19
CA LEU A 74 -28.47 7.19 -5.91
C LEU A 74 -29.14 8.03 -4.83
N GLU A 75 -29.29 9.34 -5.05
CA GLU A 75 -29.72 10.32 -4.07
C GLU A 75 -31.14 10.06 -3.54
N GLU A 76 -32.06 9.62 -4.41
CA GLU A 76 -33.46 9.39 -4.05
C GLU A 76 -33.66 8.01 -3.41
N SER A 77 -33.10 6.97 -4.03
CA SER A 77 -33.33 5.58 -3.61
C SER A 77 -32.44 5.16 -2.43
N PHE A 78 -31.23 5.70 -2.34
CA PHE A 78 -30.20 5.26 -1.39
C PHE A 78 -29.41 6.46 -0.83
N PRO A 79 -30.01 7.30 0.03
CA PRO A 79 -29.41 8.56 0.49
C PRO A 79 -28.07 8.38 1.24
N PHE A 80 -27.84 7.21 1.85
CA PHE A 80 -26.53 6.88 2.42
C PHE A 80 -25.42 6.78 1.36
N PHE A 81 -25.72 6.27 0.17
CA PHE A 81 -24.77 6.11 -0.93
C PHE A 81 -24.78 7.29 -1.91
N GLY A 82 -25.92 7.96 -2.10
CA GLY A 82 -26.02 9.16 -2.93
C GLY A 82 -25.22 10.34 -2.40
N TYR A 83 -24.64 11.14 -3.30
CA TYR A 83 -23.86 12.31 -2.94
C TYR A 83 -23.82 13.35 -4.05
N VAL A 84 -23.71 14.62 -3.67
CA VAL A 84 -23.42 15.72 -4.59
C VAL A 84 -22.03 16.25 -4.25
N TRP A 85 -21.19 16.52 -5.25
CA TRP A 85 -19.80 16.97 -5.04
C TRP A 85 -19.64 18.23 -4.18
N LYS A 86 -20.67 19.07 -4.11
CA LYS A 86 -20.71 20.29 -3.30
C LYS A 86 -21.07 20.03 -1.83
N ASP A 87 -21.60 18.85 -1.50
CA ASP A 87 -21.82 18.45 -0.11
C ASP A 87 -20.49 18.08 0.55
N ARG A 88 -19.89 19.11 1.15
CA ARG A 88 -18.59 19.00 1.80
C ARG A 88 -18.57 17.99 2.96
N ASN A 89 -19.70 17.80 3.64
CA ASN A 89 -19.77 16.86 4.76
C ASN A 89 -19.81 15.42 4.26
N LYS A 90 -20.57 15.16 3.19
CA LYS A 90 -20.58 13.85 2.54
C LYS A 90 -19.21 13.51 1.95
N MET A 91 -18.53 14.50 1.36
CA MET A 91 -17.16 14.30 0.83
C MET A 91 -16.15 13.94 1.93
N THR A 92 -16.15 14.64 3.07
CA THR A 92 -15.26 14.28 4.19
C THR A 92 -15.62 12.94 4.82
N THR A 93 -16.91 12.59 4.87
CA THR A 93 -17.35 11.27 5.35
C THR A 93 -16.80 10.14 4.48
N ILE A 94 -16.94 10.25 3.15
CA ILE A 94 -16.43 9.25 2.20
C ILE A 94 -14.90 9.15 2.29
N LEU A 95 -14.21 10.29 2.32
CA LEU A 95 -12.76 10.34 2.54
C LEU A 95 -12.38 9.62 3.84
N GLY A 96 -13.09 9.88 4.93
CA GLY A 96 -12.79 9.31 6.23
C GLY A 96 -12.97 7.80 6.28
N ILE A 97 -14.00 7.27 5.61
CA ILE A 97 -14.19 5.82 5.44
C ILE A 97 -12.99 5.21 4.69
N HIS A 98 -12.59 5.81 3.56
CA HIS A 98 -11.44 5.31 2.80
C HIS A 98 -10.12 5.39 3.58
N LEU A 99 -9.90 6.44 4.37
CA LEU A 99 -8.73 6.55 5.23
C LEU A 99 -8.68 5.43 6.28
N ILE A 100 -9.81 5.06 6.88
CA ILE A 100 -9.88 3.91 7.80
C ILE A 100 -9.51 2.61 7.07
N LEU A 101 -10.04 2.39 5.87
CA LEU A 101 -9.72 1.19 5.07
C LEU A 101 -8.24 1.12 4.70
N LEU A 102 -7.63 2.26 4.31
CA LEU A 102 -6.19 2.35 4.05
C LEU A 102 -5.37 2.06 5.32
N GLY A 103 -5.80 2.58 6.47
CA GLY A 103 -5.15 2.32 7.75
C GLY A 103 -5.20 0.84 8.16
N ILE A 104 -6.33 0.16 7.93
CA ILE A 104 -6.44 -1.30 8.08
C ILE A 104 -5.45 -2.00 7.15
N GLY A 105 -5.35 -1.56 5.89
CA GLY A 105 -4.37 -2.10 4.93
C GLY A 105 -2.92 -2.01 5.43
N ALA A 106 -2.52 -0.88 6.01
CA ALA A 106 -1.19 -0.72 6.62
C ALA A 106 -0.98 -1.71 7.79
N PHE A 107 -1.98 -1.90 8.64
CA PHE A 107 -1.89 -2.88 9.73
C PHE A 107 -1.86 -4.35 9.27
N LEU A 108 -2.41 -4.68 8.09
CA LEU A 108 -2.27 -6.04 7.53
C LEU A 108 -0.79 -6.39 7.28
N LEU A 109 0.02 -5.44 6.79
CA LEU A 109 1.47 -5.64 6.66
C LEU A 109 2.14 -5.82 8.03
N VAL A 110 1.76 -5.00 9.02
CA VAL A 110 2.27 -5.13 10.39
C VAL A 110 1.95 -6.53 10.94
N PHE A 111 0.72 -7.00 10.79
CA PHE A 111 0.34 -8.33 11.25
C PHE A 111 1.08 -9.44 10.49
N LYS A 112 1.35 -9.28 9.19
CA LYS A 112 2.17 -10.21 8.41
C LYS A 112 3.58 -10.35 9.00
N ALA A 113 4.22 -9.22 9.28
CA ALA A 113 5.59 -9.16 9.79
C ALA A 113 5.72 -9.67 11.24
N LEU A 114 4.74 -9.38 12.10
CA LEU A 114 4.77 -9.78 13.51
C LEU A 114 4.33 -11.23 13.74
N TYR A 115 3.21 -11.64 13.13
CA TYR A 115 2.50 -12.85 13.52
C TYR A 115 2.49 -13.93 12.44
N PHE A 116 2.31 -13.55 11.18
CA PHE A 116 2.10 -14.50 10.08
C PHE A 116 3.39 -14.81 9.31
N GLY A 117 4.37 -15.37 10.02
CA GLY A 117 5.61 -15.90 9.43
C GLY A 117 6.73 -14.89 9.19
N GLY A 118 6.47 -13.58 9.25
CA GLY A 118 7.51 -12.57 9.05
C GLY A 118 7.56 -12.03 7.62
N VAL A 119 8.65 -11.36 7.27
CA VAL A 119 8.94 -10.86 5.91
C VAL A 119 10.40 -11.17 5.57
N TYR A 120 10.78 -11.09 4.30
CA TYR A 120 12.17 -11.33 3.89
C TYR A 120 13.06 -10.16 4.32
N ASP A 121 14.15 -10.47 5.02
CA ASP A 121 15.18 -9.51 5.41
C ASP A 121 16.50 -9.83 4.71
N THR A 122 16.90 -8.99 3.76
CA THR A 122 18.23 -9.12 3.11
C THR A 122 19.39 -8.88 4.09
N TRP A 123 19.13 -8.19 5.20
CA TRP A 123 20.12 -7.85 6.23
C TRP A 123 20.18 -8.84 7.39
N ALA A 124 19.49 -9.98 7.29
CA ALA A 124 19.52 -11.00 8.33
C ALA A 124 20.97 -11.48 8.62
N PRO A 125 21.33 -11.69 9.90
CA PRO A 125 22.67 -12.16 10.24
C PRO A 125 22.98 -13.54 9.63
N GLY A 126 24.01 -13.62 8.80
CA GLY A 126 24.40 -14.85 8.10
C GLY A 126 23.91 -14.95 6.65
N GLY A 127 23.24 -13.91 6.14
CA GLY A 127 22.66 -13.86 4.80
C GLY A 127 21.14 -13.67 4.88
N GLY A 128 20.54 -13.13 3.81
CA GLY A 128 19.13 -12.79 3.80
C GLY A 128 18.22 -13.98 4.11
N ASP A 129 17.15 -13.77 4.89
CA ASP A 129 16.19 -14.84 5.23
C ASP A 129 14.84 -14.24 5.67
N VAL A 130 13.80 -15.08 5.69
CA VAL A 130 12.50 -14.71 6.24
C VAL A 130 12.56 -14.71 7.76
N ARG A 131 12.24 -13.56 8.38
CA ARG A 131 12.15 -13.47 9.84
C ARG A 131 10.94 -12.70 10.31
N LYS A 132 10.48 -13.06 11.52
CA LYS A 132 9.51 -12.25 12.25
C LYS A 132 10.19 -11.00 12.79
N ILE A 133 9.48 -9.89 12.74
CA ILE A 133 9.93 -8.65 13.36
C ILE A 133 9.34 -8.62 14.77
N THR A 134 10.18 -8.53 15.79
CA THR A 134 9.70 -8.57 17.20
C THR A 134 9.86 -7.23 17.92
N ASN A 135 10.77 -6.37 17.45
CA ASN A 135 11.13 -5.11 18.13
C ASN A 135 10.92 -3.94 17.18
N LEU A 136 9.68 -3.46 17.06
CA LEU A 136 9.36 -2.35 16.16
C LEU A 136 9.96 -1.02 16.63
N THR A 137 10.44 -0.22 15.68
CA THR A 137 10.78 1.17 15.96
C THR A 137 9.52 2.01 16.06
N LEU A 138 9.11 2.30 17.29
CA LEU A 138 7.97 3.18 17.57
C LEU A 138 8.38 4.59 17.98
N SER A 139 9.69 4.86 18.05
CA SER A 139 10.20 6.18 18.42
C SER A 139 9.84 7.21 17.35
N PRO A 140 9.04 8.25 17.68
CA PRO A 140 8.61 9.24 16.69
C PRO A 140 9.79 10.05 16.16
N SER A 141 10.84 10.27 16.96
CA SER A 141 12.02 11.02 16.51
C SER A 141 12.76 10.31 15.37
N ILE A 142 12.70 8.97 15.33
CA ILE A 142 13.31 8.18 14.26
C ILE A 142 12.38 8.17 13.05
N ILE A 143 11.13 7.72 13.24
CA ILE A 143 10.16 7.56 12.15
C ILE A 143 9.88 8.88 11.42
N PHE A 144 9.60 9.96 12.14
CA PHE A 144 9.39 11.28 11.52
C PHE A 144 10.72 11.95 11.16
N GLY A 145 11.85 11.48 11.69
CA GLY A 145 13.19 11.91 11.31
C GLY A 145 13.48 11.67 9.83
N TYR A 146 13.09 10.50 9.30
CA TYR A 146 13.23 10.19 7.87
C TYR A 146 12.54 11.23 6.96
N LEU A 147 11.36 11.71 7.35
CA LEU A 147 10.61 12.70 6.56
C LEU A 147 11.32 14.05 6.46
N LEU A 148 12.24 14.35 7.39
CA LEU A 148 13.00 15.60 7.46
C LEU A 148 14.42 15.47 6.88
N LYS A 149 14.85 14.28 6.47
CA LYS A 149 16.15 14.07 5.82
C LYS A 149 16.20 14.76 4.46
N SER A 150 17.41 15.19 4.08
CA SER A 150 17.68 15.73 2.76
C SER A 150 17.46 14.67 1.67
N PRO A 151 16.88 15.00 0.50
CA PRO A 151 16.73 14.06 -0.61
C PRO A 151 17.99 13.88 -1.46
N PHE A 152 19.09 14.56 -1.13
CA PHE A 152 20.35 14.49 -1.88
C PHE A 152 21.20 13.28 -1.49
N GLY A 153 22.26 13.03 -2.27
CA GLY A 153 23.18 11.91 -2.08
C GLY A 153 23.80 11.89 -0.68
N GLY A 154 23.89 10.69 -0.09
CA GLY A 154 24.36 10.46 1.28
C GLY A 154 23.26 10.54 2.35
N GLU A 155 22.09 11.11 2.04
CA GLU A 155 20.97 11.24 2.98
C GLU A 155 19.73 10.47 2.51
N GLY A 156 19.25 10.74 1.29
CA GLY A 156 18.25 9.90 0.61
C GLY A 156 16.80 9.97 1.14
N TRP A 157 16.41 11.01 1.88
CA TRP A 157 15.04 11.17 2.42
C TRP A 157 14.46 9.85 3.00
N ILE A 158 13.21 9.49 2.72
CA ILE A 158 12.61 8.21 3.14
C ILE A 158 13.13 6.99 2.37
N VAL A 159 13.78 7.19 1.22
CA VAL A 159 14.38 6.11 0.41
C VAL A 159 15.56 5.47 1.15
N SER A 160 16.10 6.14 2.16
CA SER A 160 17.24 5.68 2.96
C SER A 160 16.90 4.68 4.07
N VAL A 161 15.63 4.30 4.24
CA VAL A 161 15.25 3.31 5.27
C VAL A 161 15.99 1.99 5.02
N ASP A 162 16.74 1.53 6.02
CA ASP A 162 17.72 0.46 5.88
C ASP A 162 17.41 -0.79 6.72
N ASP A 163 16.43 -0.74 7.62
CA ASP A 163 15.97 -1.91 8.38
C ASP A 163 14.43 -2.12 8.35
N LEU A 164 14.02 -3.34 8.69
CA LEU A 164 12.61 -3.73 8.66
C LEU A 164 11.83 -3.25 9.89
N GLU A 165 12.52 -3.07 11.02
CA GLU A 165 11.96 -2.54 12.25
C GLU A 165 11.37 -1.13 12.04
N ASP A 166 12.07 -0.29 11.27
CA ASP A 166 11.66 1.05 10.86
C ASP A 166 10.57 1.01 9.79
N ILE A 167 10.66 0.11 8.79
CA ILE A 167 9.60 -0.05 7.79
C ILE A 167 8.28 -0.43 8.49
N ILE A 168 8.28 -1.48 9.30
CA ILE A 168 7.06 -1.96 9.97
C ILE A 168 6.60 -0.95 11.04
N GLY A 169 7.52 -0.33 11.78
CA GLY A 169 7.21 0.74 12.74
C GLY A 169 6.56 1.96 12.07
N GLY A 170 7.05 2.37 10.90
CA GLY A 170 6.45 3.41 10.07
C GLY A 170 5.02 3.07 9.65
N HIS A 171 4.74 1.81 9.30
CA HIS A 171 3.38 1.37 8.95
C HIS A 171 2.43 1.35 10.16
N VAL A 172 2.93 1.12 11.38
CA VAL A 172 2.13 1.30 12.62
C VAL A 172 1.70 2.76 12.78
N TRP A 173 2.63 3.70 12.60
CA TRP A 173 2.32 5.13 12.66
C TRP A 173 1.34 5.54 11.56
N LEU A 174 1.61 5.14 10.32
CA LEU A 174 0.74 5.44 9.17
C LEU A 174 -0.67 4.87 9.37
N GLY A 175 -0.79 3.61 9.77
CA GLY A 175 -2.08 2.96 10.03
C GLY A 175 -2.88 3.70 11.10
N SER A 176 -2.21 4.08 12.19
CA SER A 176 -2.82 4.86 13.27
C SER A 176 -3.28 6.24 12.81
N ILE A 177 -2.44 6.97 12.07
CA ILE A 177 -2.74 8.30 11.53
C ILE A 177 -3.93 8.24 10.57
N CYS A 178 -3.95 7.25 9.67
CA CYS A 178 -5.04 7.06 8.71
C CYS A 178 -6.36 6.76 9.42
N ILE A 179 -6.38 5.86 10.41
CA ILE A 179 -7.62 5.54 11.16
C ILE A 179 -8.11 6.75 11.95
N LEU A 180 -7.24 7.39 12.73
CA LEU A 180 -7.63 8.56 13.53
C LEU A 180 -8.05 9.74 12.65
N GLY A 181 -7.33 10.00 11.56
CA GLY A 181 -7.68 11.00 10.56
C GLY A 181 -9.01 10.67 9.85
N GLY A 182 -9.27 9.39 9.60
CA GLY A 182 -10.53 8.95 9.01
C GLY A 182 -11.72 9.16 9.95
N ILE A 183 -11.59 8.78 11.22
CA ILE A 183 -12.60 9.08 12.26
C ILE A 183 -12.81 10.59 12.37
N TRP A 184 -11.74 11.37 12.40
CA TRP A 184 -11.81 12.83 12.41
C TRP A 184 -12.60 13.38 11.23
N HIS A 185 -12.33 12.93 10.00
CA HIS A 185 -13.03 13.40 8.80
C HIS A 185 -14.51 12.97 8.72
N ILE A 186 -14.87 11.84 9.34
CA ILE A 186 -16.28 11.41 9.49
C ILE A 186 -17.00 12.32 10.49
N LEU A 187 -16.36 12.64 11.61
CA LEU A 187 -16.99 13.38 12.72
C LEU A 187 -16.93 14.90 12.56
N THR A 188 -16.18 15.42 11.58
CA THR A 188 -15.98 16.85 11.37
C THR A 188 -16.35 17.30 9.97
N LYS A 189 -16.44 18.62 9.81
CA LYS A 189 -16.71 19.30 8.54
C LYS A 189 -15.63 20.33 8.24
N PRO A 190 -15.37 20.67 6.97
CA PRO A 190 -14.31 21.61 6.63
C PRO A 190 -14.45 22.97 7.30
N PHE A 191 -13.37 23.41 7.94
CA PHE A 191 -13.30 24.71 8.61
C PHE A 191 -13.44 25.88 7.63
N ALA A 192 -13.74 27.07 8.17
CA ALA A 192 -13.98 28.26 7.35
C ALA A 192 -12.79 28.63 6.44
N TRP A 193 -11.56 28.45 6.90
CA TRP A 193 -10.37 28.75 6.09
C TRP A 193 -10.24 27.77 4.91
N ALA A 194 -10.43 26.46 5.13
CA ALA A 194 -10.34 25.44 4.09
C ALA A 194 -11.42 25.66 3.01
N ARG A 195 -12.64 26.03 3.43
CA ARG A 195 -13.73 26.35 2.51
C ARG A 195 -13.42 27.54 1.58
N ARG A 196 -12.59 28.48 2.03
CA ARG A 196 -12.20 29.68 1.25
C ARG A 196 -10.96 29.45 0.39
N ALA A 197 -10.11 28.50 0.75
CA ALA A 197 -8.84 28.26 0.07
C ALA A 197 -8.95 27.28 -1.10
N LEU A 198 -9.95 26.39 -1.10
CA LEU A 198 -10.05 25.26 -2.03
C LEU A 198 -11.27 25.35 -2.95
N VAL A 199 -11.20 24.65 -4.09
CA VAL A 199 -12.32 24.48 -5.03
C VAL A 199 -13.06 23.19 -4.67
N TRP A 200 -14.40 23.26 -4.62
CA TRP A 200 -15.27 22.16 -4.17
C TRP A 200 -16.11 21.63 -5.33
N SER A 201 -15.48 20.87 -6.22
CA SER A 201 -16.10 20.20 -7.38
C SER A 201 -15.44 18.84 -7.62
N GLY A 202 -16.14 17.92 -8.31
CA GLY A 202 -15.61 16.60 -8.62
C GLY A 202 -14.29 16.64 -9.40
N GLU A 203 -14.18 17.55 -10.38
CA GLU A 203 -12.96 17.75 -11.16
C GLU A 203 -11.81 18.28 -10.30
N ALA A 204 -12.07 19.18 -9.35
CA ALA A 204 -11.05 19.67 -8.43
C ALA A 204 -10.55 18.54 -7.51
N TYR A 205 -11.45 17.70 -6.98
CA TYR A 205 -11.03 16.56 -6.17
C TYR A 205 -10.18 15.58 -6.97
N LEU A 206 -10.57 15.29 -8.22
CA LEU A 206 -9.78 14.48 -9.13
C LEU A 206 -8.40 15.10 -9.37
N SER A 207 -8.30 16.42 -9.60
CA SER A 207 -7.01 17.07 -9.85
C SER A 207 -6.08 17.02 -8.64
N TYR A 208 -6.60 17.13 -7.42
CA TYR A 208 -5.82 16.95 -6.19
C TYR A 208 -5.27 15.52 -6.09
N SER A 209 -6.09 14.51 -6.41
CA SER A 209 -5.67 13.11 -6.43
C SER A 209 -4.64 12.81 -7.54
N LEU A 210 -4.78 13.41 -8.72
CA LEU A 210 -3.81 13.27 -9.81
C LEU A 210 -2.44 13.85 -9.45
N ALA A 211 -2.43 15.01 -8.81
CA ALA A 211 -1.18 15.60 -8.30
C ALA A 211 -0.51 14.69 -7.26
N ALA A 212 -1.30 14.13 -6.32
CA ALA A 212 -0.78 13.19 -5.32
C ALA A 212 -0.20 11.91 -5.95
N ILE A 213 -0.92 11.27 -6.89
CA ILE A 213 -0.47 10.03 -7.52
C ILE A 213 0.77 10.24 -8.42
N SER A 214 0.91 11.43 -9.01
CA SER A 214 2.12 11.81 -9.75
C SER A 214 3.35 11.80 -8.83
N VAL A 215 3.23 12.42 -7.65
CA VAL A 215 4.31 12.41 -6.65
C VAL A 215 4.57 10.98 -6.16
N PHE A 216 3.53 10.15 -5.92
CA PHE A 216 3.72 8.75 -5.56
C PHE A 216 4.54 7.98 -6.60
N GLY A 217 4.29 8.24 -7.89
CA GLY A 217 5.07 7.65 -9.00
C GLY A 217 6.55 8.04 -8.95
N PHE A 218 6.87 9.32 -8.72
CA PHE A 218 8.26 9.77 -8.59
C PHE A 218 8.96 9.16 -7.36
N ILE A 219 8.25 9.06 -6.24
CA ILE A 219 8.79 8.43 -5.03
C ILE A 219 9.06 6.94 -5.28
N ALA A 220 8.10 6.22 -5.87
CA ALA A 220 8.25 4.81 -6.20
C ALA A 220 9.42 4.55 -7.17
N CYS A 221 9.60 5.44 -8.17
CA CYS A 221 10.72 5.39 -9.11
C CYS A 221 12.08 5.44 -8.37
N CYS A 222 12.25 6.37 -7.43
CA CYS A 222 13.47 6.44 -6.63
C CYS A 222 13.63 5.23 -5.69
N PHE A 223 12.54 4.75 -5.08
CA PHE A 223 12.59 3.62 -4.17
C PHE A 223 13.10 2.35 -4.85
N VAL A 224 12.50 1.96 -5.98
CA VAL A 224 12.92 0.76 -6.70
C VAL A 224 14.32 0.89 -7.30
N TRP A 225 14.78 2.13 -7.54
CA TRP A 225 16.10 2.37 -8.10
C TRP A 225 17.22 2.34 -7.06
N PHE A 226 16.96 2.76 -5.81
CA PHE A 226 18.01 2.98 -4.81
C PHE A 226 17.90 2.08 -3.56
N ASN A 227 16.70 1.69 -3.14
CA ASN A 227 16.52 1.03 -1.85
C ASN A 227 16.56 -0.49 -2.01
N ASN A 228 17.56 -1.13 -1.42
CA ASN A 228 17.72 -2.58 -1.43
C ASN A 228 17.14 -3.29 -0.20
N THR A 229 16.58 -2.56 0.78
CA THR A 229 15.91 -3.15 1.94
C THR A 229 14.48 -3.58 1.59
N ALA A 230 13.70 -2.67 1.04
CA ALA A 230 12.33 -2.90 0.58
C ALA A 230 12.28 -3.58 -0.79
N TYR A 231 13.35 -3.47 -1.59
CA TYR A 231 13.55 -4.21 -2.83
C TYR A 231 14.86 -5.01 -2.77
N PRO A 232 14.86 -6.17 -2.08
CA PRO A 232 16.02 -7.06 -2.02
C PRO A 232 16.64 -7.33 -3.40
N SER A 233 17.96 -7.50 -3.44
CA SER A 233 18.69 -7.69 -4.72
C SER A 233 18.60 -9.12 -5.25
N GLU A 234 18.35 -10.07 -4.35
CA GLU A 234 18.18 -11.51 -4.60
C GLU A 234 16.97 -11.81 -5.49
#